data_AF-A0A6B3I2D0-F1
#
_entry.id   AF-A0A6B3I2D0-F1
#
_cell.length_a   1.000
_cell.length_b   1.000
_cell.length_c   1.000
_cell.angle_alpha   90.00
_cell.angle_beta   90.00
_cell.angle_gamma   90.00
#
_symmetry.space_group_name_H-M   'P 1'
#
loop_
_entity.id
_entity.type
_entity.pdbx_description
1 polymer ?
#
loop_
_entity_poly.entity_id
_entity_poly.type
_entity_poly.pdbx_seq_one_letter_code
_entity_poly.pdbx_strand_id
1 'polypeptide(L)' 'VPFSVVKPCGRCVITTTDQRTAERGREPLLTLARHRRTGNQLLFGQNLIPDGTGTIRAGDPVTILD' A
#
# COMPACT_ATOMS: atom_id res chain seq x y z
N VAL A 1 5.48 -8.83 -15.73
CA VAL A 1 4.72 -9.84 -14.96
C VAL A 1 3.30 -9.34 -14.81
N PRO A 2 2.25 -10.09 -15.20
CA PRO A 2 0.85 -9.71 -14.98
C PRO A 2 0.44 -9.83 -13.51
N PHE A 3 -0.48 -8.96 -13.07
CA PHE A 3 -0.98 -8.93 -11.71
C PHE A 3 -2.49 -8.70 -11.68
N SER A 4 -3.19 -9.46 -10.84
CA SER A 4 -4.58 -9.22 -10.49
C SER A 4 -4.71 -8.22 -9.34
N VAL A 5 -5.54 -7.18 -9.51
CA VAL A 5 -5.85 -6.19 -8.46
C VAL A 5 -6.96 -6.73 -7.55
N VAL A 6 -6.62 -7.08 -6.31
CA VAL A 6 -7.56 -7.83 -5.44
C VAL A 6 -8.36 -6.91 -4.53
N LYS A 7 -7.69 -5.98 -3.84
CA LYS A 7 -8.36 -5.05 -2.91
C LYS A 7 -7.50 -3.87 -2.51
N PRO A 8 -8.13 -2.76 -2.07
CA PRO A 8 -7.44 -1.68 -1.37
C PRO A 8 -6.71 -2.16 -0.12
N CYS A 9 -5.60 -1.51 0.22
CA CYS A 9 -4.80 -1.84 1.40
C CYS A 9 -5.14 -0.90 2.57
N GLY A 10 -5.75 -1.44 3.63
CA GLY A 10 -5.95 -0.74 4.89
C GLY A 10 -4.66 -0.61 5.68
N ARG A 11 -4.34 0.59 6.17
CA ARG A 11 -3.12 0.87 6.94
C ARG A 11 -3.36 0.80 8.44
N CYS A 12 -2.36 0.25 9.12
CA CYS A 12 -2.31 0.08 10.56
C CYS A 12 -1.14 0.87 11.17
N VAL A 13 -1.01 0.79 12.49
CA VAL A 13 -0.01 1.50 13.30
C VAL A 13 1.44 1.27 12.85
N ILE A 14 1.75 0.17 12.17
CA ILE A 14 3.11 -0.10 11.68
C ILE A 14 3.62 1.05 10.80
N THR A 15 2.74 1.67 10.03
CA THR A 15 3.10 2.82 9.17
C THR A 15 3.53 4.08 9.94
N THR A 16 3.30 4.15 11.26
CA THR A 16 3.69 5.29 12.10
C THR A 16 5.04 5.11 12.78
N THR A 17 5.74 4.01 12.49
CA THR A 17 7.07 3.74 13.04
C THR A 17 8.12 4.46 12.19
N ASP A 18 8.90 5.35 12.82
CA ASP A 18 10.07 5.95 12.21
C ASP A 18 11.11 4.86 11.88
N GLN A 19 11.52 4.78 10.62
CA GLN A 19 12.38 3.68 10.13
C GLN A 19 13.85 3.84 10.55
N ARG A 20 14.25 4.99 11.10
CA ARG A 20 15.61 5.25 11.58
C ARG A 20 15.74 5.06 13.09
N THR A 21 14.71 5.47 13.86
CA THR A 21 14.75 5.46 15.33
C THR A 21 13.89 4.36 15.96
N ALA A 22 13.00 3.74 15.20
CA ALA A 22 11.98 2.79 15.66
C ALA A 22 10.92 3.38 16.61
N GLU A 23 10.93 4.69 16.83
CA GLU A 23 9.89 5.38 17.61
C GLU A 23 8.56 5.39 16.85
N ARG A 24 7.45 5.41 17.59
CA ARG A 24 6.11 5.47 17.00
C ARG A 24 5.46 6.83 17.23
N GLY A 25 5.07 7.46 16.14
CA GLY A 25 4.23 8.66 16.12
C GLY A 25 2.76 8.35 15.87
N ARG A 26 1.99 9.41 15.56
CA ARG A 26 0.58 9.33 15.16
C ARG A 26 0.36 9.47 13.65
N GLU A 27 1.33 10.07 12.96
CA GLU A 27 1.33 10.17 11.50
C GLU A 27 1.95 8.93 10.87
N PRO A 28 1.50 8.49 9.68
CA PRO A 28 0.55 9.18 8.78
C PRO A 28 -0.93 8.87 9.03
N LEU A 29 -1.29 8.10 10.07
CA LEU A 29 -2.67 7.62 10.25
C LEU A 29 -3.68 8.75 10.53
N LEU A 30 -3.28 9.83 11.21
CA LEU A 30 -4.15 11.00 11.40
C LEU A 30 -4.48 11.67 10.06
N THR A 31 -3.49 11.85 9.20
CA THR A 31 -3.70 12.37 7.84
C THR A 31 -4.60 11.44 7.03
N LEU A 32 -4.33 10.13 7.03
CA LEU A 32 -5.18 9.16 6.33
C LEU A 32 -6.61 9.11 6.89
N ALA A 33 -6.80 9.29 8.19
CA ALA A 33 -8.13 9.35 8.80
C ALA A 33 -8.98 10.52 8.31
N ARG A 34 -8.35 11.65 7.94
CA ARG A 34 -9.03 12.84 7.40
C ARG A 34 -9.37 12.70 5.92
N HIS A 35 -8.53 12.01 5.14
CA HIS A 35 -8.61 12.07 3.67
C HIS A 35 -8.93 10.72 2.99
N ARG A 36 -8.71 9.60 3.66
CA ARG A 36 -8.73 8.26 3.06
C ARG A 36 -9.47 7.22 3.90
N ARG A 37 -10.42 7.67 4.75
CA ARG A 37 -11.25 6.79 5.55
C ARG A 37 -12.39 6.20 4.71
N THR A 38 -12.51 4.88 4.73
CA THR A 38 -13.65 4.16 4.15
C THR A 38 -14.12 3.14 5.18
N GLY A 39 -15.31 3.35 5.74
CA GLY A 39 -15.78 2.61 6.91
C GLY A 39 -14.78 2.69 8.06
N ASN A 40 -14.37 1.52 8.57
CA ASN A 40 -13.41 1.39 9.67
C ASN A 40 -11.95 1.30 9.22
N GLN A 41 -11.66 1.48 7.92
CA GLN A 41 -10.32 1.33 7.37
C GLN A 41 -9.76 2.64 6.83
N LEU A 42 -8.44 2.79 6.95
CA LEU A 42 -7.67 3.89 6.38
C LEU A 42 -6.95 3.39 5.13
N LEU A 43 -7.48 3.68 3.94
CA LEU A 43 -7.03 3.04 2.70
C LEU A 43 -5.87 3.80 2.06
N PHE A 44 -4.76 3.11 1.80
CA PHE A 44 -3.65 3.68 1.04
C PHE A 44 -2.86 2.57 0.31
N GLY A 45 -2.93 2.53 -1.01
CA GLY A 45 -2.34 1.49 -1.85
C GLY A 45 -3.28 0.33 -2.18
N GLN A 46 -2.78 -0.63 -2.96
CA GLN A 46 -3.52 -1.80 -3.47
C GLN A 46 -2.75 -3.09 -3.15
N ASN A 47 -3.49 -4.15 -2.87
CA ASN A 47 -2.94 -5.50 -2.79
C ASN A 47 -3.08 -6.18 -4.14
N LEU A 48 -1.96 -6.64 -4.69
CA LEU A 48 -1.87 -7.31 -5.99
C LEU A 48 -1.44 -8.76 -5.79
N ILE A 49 -1.94 -9.66 -6.64
CA ILE A 49 -1.47 -11.05 -6.73
C ILE A 49 -0.79 -11.24 -8.09
N PRO A 50 0.46 -11.74 -8.17
CA PRO A 50 1.06 -12.08 -9.44
C PRO A 50 0.37 -13.30 -10.03
N ASP A 51 0.05 -13.25 -11.33
CA ASP A 51 -0.62 -14.37 -12.01
C ASP A 51 0.37 -15.51 -12.37
N GLY A 52 1.66 -15.30 -12.11
CA GLY A 52 2.74 -16.27 -12.32
C GLY A 52 4.08 -15.77 -11.79
N THR A 53 5.12 -16.59 -11.92
CA THR A 53 6.49 -16.19 -11.55
C THR A 53 7.15 -15.33 -12.62
N GLY A 54 8.12 -14.52 -12.23
CA GLY A 54 8.90 -13.70 -13.14
C GLY A 54 9.79 -12.72 -12.40
N THR A 55 10.50 -11.87 -13.14
CA THR A 55 11.37 -10.83 -12.57
C THR A 55 10.82 -9.46 -12.92
N ILE A 56 10.80 -8.57 -11.93
CA ILE A 56 10.54 -7.13 -12.08
C ILE A 56 11.77 -6.35 -11.61
N ARG A 57 12.02 -5.21 -12.23
CA ARG A 57 13.13 -4.31 -11.89
C ARG A 57 12.63 -2.86 -11.79
N ALA A 58 13.34 -2.05 -11.02
CA ALA A 58 13.09 -0.62 -11.00
C ALA A 58 13.31 -0.04 -12.41
N GLY A 59 12.33 0.72 -12.91
CA GLY A 59 12.35 1.27 -14.26
C GLY A 59 11.61 0.44 -15.31
N ASP A 60 11.16 -0.78 -14.99
CA ASP A 60 10.29 -1.53 -15.89
C ASP A 60 8.99 -0.75 -16.15
N PRO A 61 8.50 -0.69 -17.42
CA PRO A 61 7.24 -0.02 -17.73
C PRO A 61 6.06 -0.78 -17.12
N VAL A 62 5.00 -0.03 -16.78
CA VAL A 62 3.74 -0.58 -16.29
C VAL A 62 2.67 -0.36 -17.36
N THR A 63 1.96 -1.43 -17.71
CA THR A 63 0.83 -1.41 -18.65
C THR A 63 -0.42 -1.92 -17.94
N ILE A 64 -1.54 -1.22 -18.10
CA ILE A 64 -2.84 -1.70 -17.65
C ILE A 64 -3.35 -2.69 -18.69
N LEU A 65 -3.74 -3.88 -18.24
CA LEU A 65 -4.29 -4.94 -19.07
C LEU A 65 -5.82 -4.95 -18.92
N ASP A 66 -6.52 -5.34 -19.98
CA ASP A 66 -7.99 -5.46 -20.02
C ASP A 66 -8.51 -6.71 -19.31
#